data_AF-T0Y9S7-F1
#
_entry.id   AF-T0Y9S7-F1
#
_cell.length_a   1.000
_cell.length_b   1.000
_cell.length_c   1.000
_cell.angle_alpha   90.00
_cell.angle_beta   90.00
_cell.angle_gamma   90.00
#
_symmetry.space_group_name_H-M   'P 1'
#
loop_
_entity.id
_entity.type
_entity.pdbx_description
1 polymer ?
#
loop_
_entity_poly.entity_id
_entity_poly.type
_entity_poly.pdbx_seq_one_letter_code
_entity_poly.pdbx_strand_id
1 'polypeptide(L)'
;MFSIGLAFIFIAGISFLGFAINALFDKIKITSVLPLMIIGLLMGPVFNLVNVGSSSIITELNPYITAIAIAFILFEIGMNMRIKTLSKVILASTQFILLTQIIIGAAVGLFVYYIMGWSWPVALIFSFAISGPSSITAPTLAKNMKAPENLRTFIVYEGVFSDILQLVVPLVLISIYVIPNA
;
A
#
# COMPACT_ATOMS: atom_id res chain seq x y z
N MET A 1 -3.17 22.89 24.67
CA MET A 1 -1.73 22.56 24.54
C MET A 1 -1.60 21.07 24.75
N PHE A 2 -1.21 20.31 23.74
CA PHE A 2 -0.96 18.88 23.88
C PHE A 2 0.18 18.66 24.87
N SER A 3 -0.07 17.90 25.95
CA SER A 3 1.00 17.48 26.85
C SER A 3 1.85 16.46 26.10
N ILE A 4 3.13 16.79 25.89
CA ILE A 4 4.12 15.95 25.22
C ILE A 4 4.09 14.51 25.77
N GLY A 5 3.88 14.35 27.09
CA GLY A 5 3.75 13.03 27.72
C GLY A 5 2.59 12.19 27.19
N LEU A 6 1.45 12.81 26.87
CA LEU A 6 0.26 12.11 26.35
C LEU A 6 0.50 11.61 24.92
N ALA A 7 1.23 12.36 24.10
CA ALA A 7 1.65 11.93 22.77
C ALA A 7 2.60 10.73 22.83
N PHE A 8 3.58 10.75 23.75
CA PHE A 8 4.49 9.61 23.96
C PHE A 8 3.75 8.34 24.39
N ILE A 9 2.78 8.46 25.31
CA ILE A 9 1.97 7.30 25.74
C ILE A 9 1.15 6.75 24.58
N PHE A 10 0.55 7.62 23.75
CA PHE A 10 -0.20 7.19 22.58
C PHE A 10 0.67 6.46 21.56
N ILE A 11 1.83 7.02 21.20
CA ILE A 11 2.76 6.41 20.25
C ILE A 11 3.30 5.08 20.79
N ALA A 12 3.68 5.03 22.07
CA ALA A 12 4.15 3.81 22.72
C ALA A 12 3.05 2.74 22.76
N GLY A 13 1.81 3.14 23.07
CA GLY A 13 0.64 2.27 23.09
C GLY A 13 0.36 1.66 21.72
N ILE A 14 0.31 2.49 20.67
CA ILE A 14 0.10 2.05 19.28
C ILE A 14 1.25 1.15 18.81
N SER A 15 2.50 1.50 19.10
CA SER A 15 3.67 0.70 18.72
C SER A 15 3.67 -0.66 19.42
N PHE A 16 3.36 -0.69 20.71
CA PHE A 16 3.27 -1.93 21.49
C PHE A 16 2.13 -2.82 20.98
N LEU A 17 0.95 -2.25 20.72
CA LEU A 17 -0.17 -2.98 20.14
C LEU A 17 0.21 -3.58 18.78
N GLY A 18 0.84 -2.79 17.91
CA GLY A 18 1.31 -3.23 16.61
C GLY A 18 2.30 -4.39 16.71
N PHE A 19 3.26 -4.32 17.64
CA PHE A 19 4.21 -5.40 17.88
C PHE A 19 3.53 -6.66 18.42
N ALA A 20 2.62 -6.52 19.39
CA ALA A 20 1.89 -7.64 19.99
C ALA A 20 0.99 -8.34 18.96
N ILE A 21 0.29 -7.57 18.13
CA ILE A 21 -0.54 -8.08 17.02
C ILE A 21 0.34 -8.79 15.99
N ASN A 22 1.43 -8.17 15.54
CA ASN A 22 2.37 -8.83 14.61
C ASN A 22 2.88 -10.16 15.17
N ALA A 23 3.31 -10.20 16.44
CA ALA A 23 3.78 -11.43 17.07
C ALA A 23 2.68 -12.52 17.19
N LEU A 24 1.42 -12.12 17.37
CA LEU A 24 0.28 -13.03 17.41
C LEU A 24 -0.03 -13.61 16.02
N PHE A 25 0.00 -12.77 14.98
CA PHE A 25 -0.39 -13.15 13.62
C PHE A 25 0.75 -13.74 12.78
N ASP A 26 2.01 -13.52 13.15
CA ASP A 26 3.16 -14.19 12.55
C ASP A 26 3.06 -15.73 12.66
N LYS A 27 2.43 -16.24 13.73
CA LYS A 27 2.16 -17.67 13.87
C LYS A 27 1.09 -18.20 12.92
N ILE A 28 0.19 -17.34 12.43
CA ILE A 28 -0.97 -17.71 11.59
C ILE A 28 -0.63 -17.56 10.09
N LYS A 29 0.55 -17.02 9.74
CA LYS A 29 0.99 -16.75 8.36
C LYS A 29 0.02 -15.85 7.56
N ILE A 30 -0.81 -15.06 8.25
CA ILE A 30 -1.68 -14.05 7.62
C ILE A 30 -0.90 -12.74 7.58
N THR A 31 -0.90 -12.05 6.43
CA THR A 31 -0.35 -10.70 6.31
C THR A 31 -1.03 -9.79 7.35
N SER A 32 -0.24 -9.19 8.25
CA SER A 32 -0.73 -8.45 9.41
C SER A 32 -1.65 -7.27 9.09
N VAL A 33 -1.62 -6.78 7.85
CA VAL A 33 -2.52 -5.75 7.32
C VAL A 33 -4.00 -6.11 7.51
N LEU A 34 -4.40 -7.35 7.21
CA LEU A 34 -5.82 -7.73 7.27
C LEU A 34 -6.37 -7.76 8.71
N PRO A 35 -5.71 -8.42 9.68
CA PRO A 35 -6.11 -8.32 11.09
C PRO A 35 -6.11 -6.89 11.64
N LEU A 36 -5.10 -6.08 11.30
CA LEU A 36 -5.02 -4.68 11.73
C LEU A 36 -6.19 -3.85 11.19
N MET A 37 -6.58 -4.06 9.92
CA MET A 37 -7.78 -3.42 9.35
C MET A 37 -9.05 -3.82 10.10
N ILE A 38 -9.21 -5.09 10.44
CA ILE A 38 -10.38 -5.57 11.20
C ILE A 38 -10.43 -4.90 12.58
N ILE A 39 -9.30 -4.82 13.28
CA ILE A 39 -9.23 -4.15 14.59
C ILE A 39 -9.58 -2.66 14.44
N GLY A 40 -9.04 -1.97 13.43
CA GLY A 40 -9.39 -0.58 13.15
C GLY A 40 -10.89 -0.38 12.85
N LEU A 41 -11.49 -1.27 12.06
CA LEU A 41 -12.92 -1.25 11.76
C LEU A 41 -13.77 -1.48 13.03
N LEU A 42 -13.36 -2.42 13.87
CA LEU A 42 -14.06 -2.69 15.13
C LEU A 42 -13.96 -1.50 16.08
N MET A 43 -12.77 -0.94 16.28
CA MET A 43 -12.54 0.16 17.21
C MET A 43 -13.15 1.49 16.75
N GLY A 44 -13.18 1.75 15.45
CA GLY A 44 -13.75 2.95 14.84
C GLY A 44 -15.27 2.85 14.71
N PRO A 45 -15.80 2.54 13.51
CA PRO A 45 -17.24 2.64 13.23
C PRO A 45 -18.13 1.65 13.99
N VAL A 46 -17.63 0.46 14.35
CA VAL A 46 -18.48 -0.57 14.98
C VAL A 46 -18.70 -0.29 16.46
N PHE A 47 -17.64 -0.09 17.24
CA PHE A 47 -17.74 0.15 18.68
C PHE A 47 -17.66 1.63 19.08
N ASN A 48 -17.36 2.56 18.15
CA ASN A 48 -17.20 3.99 18.42
C ASN A 48 -16.27 4.31 19.60
N LEU A 49 -15.28 3.44 19.86
CA LEU A 49 -14.27 3.64 20.91
C LEU A 49 -13.32 4.78 20.55
N VAL A 50 -13.18 5.03 19.25
CA VAL A 50 -12.27 5.99 18.68
C VAL A 50 -13.07 6.98 17.83
N ASN A 51 -12.93 8.27 18.13
CA ASN A 51 -13.56 9.31 17.33
C ASN A 51 -12.90 9.36 15.94
N VAL A 52 -13.68 9.11 14.90
CA VAL A 52 -13.28 9.15 13.48
C VAL A 52 -13.79 10.40 12.75
N GLY A 53 -14.36 11.36 13.48
CA GLY A 53 -14.83 12.61 12.93
C GLY A 53 -13.71 13.46 12.31
N SER A 54 -14.11 14.42 11.48
CA SER A 54 -13.20 15.34 10.78
C SER A 54 -12.32 16.17 11.73
N SER A 55 -12.75 16.34 12.99
CA SER A 55 -12.03 17.05 14.06
C SER A 55 -11.31 16.11 15.04
N SER A 56 -11.22 14.81 14.74
CA SER A 56 -10.52 13.87 15.61
C SER A 56 -9.01 14.04 15.52
N ILE A 57 -8.32 13.72 16.62
CA ILE A 57 -6.85 13.77 16.65
C ILE A 57 -6.21 12.79 15.66
N ILE A 58 -6.91 11.71 15.33
CA ILE A 58 -6.42 10.70 14.40
C ILE A 58 -6.48 11.24 12.98
N THR A 59 -7.57 11.91 12.61
CA THR A 59 -7.69 12.54 11.30
C THR A 59 -6.63 13.63 11.10
N GLU A 60 -6.34 14.42 12.14
CA GLU A 60 -5.30 15.45 12.11
C GLU A 60 -3.88 14.87 12.01
N LEU A 61 -3.59 13.79 12.74
CA LEU A 61 -2.27 13.15 12.75
C LEU A 61 -2.03 12.19 11.57
N ASN A 62 -3.09 11.70 10.93
CA ASN A 62 -3.02 10.68 9.88
C ASN A 62 -2.04 11.03 8.74
N PRO A 63 -2.02 12.25 8.17
CA PRO A 63 -1.08 12.60 7.10
C PRO A 63 0.38 12.49 7.54
N TYR A 64 0.69 12.91 8.77
CA TYR A 64 2.04 12.88 9.32
C TYR A 64 2.49 11.45 9.64
N ILE A 65 1.64 10.66 10.29
CA ILE A 65 1.94 9.25 10.60
C ILE A 65 2.12 8.45 9.32
N THR A 66 1.24 8.64 8.34
CA THR A 66 1.32 7.96 7.04
C THR A 66 2.61 8.32 6.30
N ALA A 67 2.98 9.60 6.25
CA ALA A 67 4.22 10.02 5.60
C ALA A 67 5.46 9.41 6.26
N ILE A 68 5.52 9.39 7.60
CA ILE A 68 6.63 8.79 8.36
C ILE A 68 6.67 7.27 8.12
N ALA A 69 5.52 6.58 8.15
CA ALA A 69 5.44 5.15 7.92
C ALA A 69 5.91 4.78 6.50
N ILE A 70 5.44 5.49 5.48
CA ILE A 70 5.87 5.28 4.08
C ILE A 70 7.36 5.53 3.94
N ALA A 71 7.90 6.60 4.55
CA ALA A 71 9.33 6.89 4.51
C ALA A 71 10.16 5.74 5.11
N PHE A 72 9.76 5.22 6.28
CA PHE A 72 10.44 4.07 6.91
C PHE A 72 10.33 2.78 6.08
N ILE A 73 9.14 2.48 5.54
CA ILE A 73 8.92 1.29 4.69
C ILE A 73 9.82 1.36 3.44
N LEU A 74 9.81 2.50 2.74
CA LEU A 74 10.66 2.70 1.54
C LEU A 74 12.15 2.64 1.89
N PHE A 75 12.54 3.19 3.04
CA PHE A 75 13.92 3.13 3.52
C PHE A 75 14.36 1.68 3.81
N GLU A 76 13.53 0.90 4.50
CA GLU A 76 13.80 -0.52 4.76
C GLU A 76 13.93 -1.31 3.46
N ILE A 77 13.04 -1.07 2.49
CA ILE A 77 13.11 -1.73 1.18
C ILE A 77 14.41 -1.35 0.47
N GLY A 78 14.77 -0.06 0.46
CA GLY A 78 16.02 0.44 -0.14
C GLY A 78 17.28 -0.18 0.49
N MET A 79 17.32 -0.30 1.82
CA MET A 79 18.45 -0.93 2.53
C MET A 79 18.62 -2.42 2.21
N ASN A 80 17.52 -3.13 1.97
CA ASN A 80 17.54 -4.56 1.63
C ASN A 80 17.81 -4.81 0.13
N MET A 81 17.76 -3.78 -0.71
CA MET A 81 18.04 -3.89 -2.15
C MET A 81 19.54 -3.86 -2.44
N ARG A 82 19.99 -4.81 -3.26
CA ARG A 82 21.38 -4.86 -3.73
C ARG A 82 21.50 -4.12 -5.06
N ILE A 83 22.11 -2.93 -5.04
CA ILE A 83 22.24 -2.03 -6.19
C ILE A 83 22.84 -2.75 -7.43
N LYS A 84 23.89 -3.57 -7.22
CA LYS A 84 24.54 -4.35 -8.29
C LYS A 84 23.61 -5.37 -8.96
N THR A 85 22.65 -5.89 -8.22
CA THR A 85 21.67 -6.87 -8.72
C THR A 85 20.49 -6.16 -9.36
N LEU A 86 20.05 -5.04 -8.75
CA LEU A 86 19.00 -4.18 -9.27
C LEU A 86 19.36 -3.65 -10.66
N SER A 87 20.57 -3.13 -10.87
CA SER A 87 20.99 -2.60 -12.17
C SER A 87 20.94 -3.62 -13.31
N LYS A 88 21.04 -4.92 -13.00
CA LYS A 88 20.94 -6.01 -13.99
C LYS A 88 19.51 -6.34 -14.38
N VAL A 89 18.56 -6.18 -13.45
CA VAL A 89 17.17 -6.60 -13.65
C VAL A 89 16.23 -5.42 -13.92
N ILE A 90 16.62 -4.19 -13.57
CA ILE A 90 15.74 -3.02 -13.56
C ILE A 90 15.05 -2.79 -14.91
N LEU A 91 15.79 -2.79 -16.02
CA LEU A 91 15.21 -2.51 -17.34
C LEU A 91 14.14 -3.54 -17.72
N ALA A 92 14.47 -4.83 -17.60
CA ALA A 92 13.54 -5.92 -17.91
C ALA A 92 12.33 -5.90 -16.96
N SER A 93 12.56 -5.60 -15.68
CA SER A 93 11.49 -5.51 -14.68
C SER A 93 10.55 -4.35 -14.97
N THR A 94 11.07 -3.16 -15.25
CA THR A 94 10.26 -1.97 -15.58
C THR A 94 9.40 -2.22 -16.81
N GLN A 95 9.96 -2.81 -17.87
CA GLN A 95 9.20 -3.15 -19.08
C GLN A 95 8.09 -4.16 -18.78
N PHE A 96 8.40 -5.19 -18.00
CA PHE A 96 7.42 -6.18 -17.57
C PHE A 96 6.28 -5.56 -16.74
N ILE A 97 6.61 -4.69 -15.78
CA ILE A 97 5.63 -4.02 -14.92
C ILE A 97 4.70 -3.12 -15.73
N LEU A 98 5.25 -2.28 -16.62
CA LEU A 98 4.44 -1.39 -17.44
C LEU A 98 3.48 -2.19 -18.35
N LEU A 99 3.98 -3.26 -18.96
CA LEU A 99 3.17 -4.11 -19.84
C LEU A 99 2.05 -4.80 -19.06
N THR A 100 2.39 -5.44 -17.95
CA THR A 100 1.41 -6.16 -17.11
C THR A 100 0.36 -5.20 -16.57
N GLN A 101 0.75 -4.02 -16.11
CA GLN A 101 -0.17 -3.05 -15.54
C GLN A 101 -1.15 -2.48 -16.57
N ILE A 102 -0.71 -2.26 -17.82
CA ILE A 102 -1.60 -1.87 -18.92
C ILE A 102 -2.56 -3.01 -19.26
N ILE A 103 -2.06 -4.24 -19.40
CA ILE A 103 -2.90 -5.40 -19.76
C ILE A 103 -3.94 -5.67 -18.68
N ILE A 104 -3.53 -5.75 -17.42
CA ILE A 104 -4.42 -6.02 -16.28
C ILE A 104 -5.38 -4.84 -16.09
N GLY A 105 -4.87 -3.60 -16.10
CA GLY A 105 -5.69 -2.40 -15.96
C GLY A 105 -6.76 -2.27 -17.05
N ALA A 106 -6.44 -2.61 -18.30
CA ALA A 106 -7.40 -2.63 -19.39
C ALA A 106 -8.42 -3.78 -19.25
N ALA A 107 -7.96 -5.00 -18.93
CA ALA A 107 -8.85 -6.15 -18.77
C ALA A 107 -9.85 -5.95 -17.62
N VAL A 108 -9.36 -5.50 -16.46
CA VAL A 108 -10.19 -5.18 -15.29
C VAL A 108 -11.07 -3.97 -15.57
N GLY A 109 -10.57 -2.95 -16.27
CA GLY A 109 -11.35 -1.76 -16.64
C GLY A 109 -12.54 -2.11 -17.54
N LEU A 110 -12.32 -2.97 -18.55
CA LEU A 110 -13.38 -3.51 -19.41
C LEU A 110 -14.38 -4.33 -18.60
N PHE A 111 -13.89 -5.20 -17.71
CA PHE A 111 -14.76 -5.98 -16.83
C PHE A 111 -15.67 -5.08 -15.99
N VAL A 112 -15.10 -4.08 -15.32
CA VAL A 112 -15.84 -3.15 -14.46
C VAL A 112 -16.82 -2.31 -15.28
N TYR A 113 -16.42 -1.83 -16.46
CA TYR A 113 -17.30 -1.08 -17.35
C TYR A 113 -18.51 -1.91 -17.80
N TYR A 114 -18.29 -3.11 -18.32
CA TYR A 114 -19.36 -3.92 -18.90
C TYR A 114 -20.23 -4.65 -17.87
N ILE A 115 -19.65 -5.09 -16.74
CA ILE A 115 -20.36 -5.93 -15.77
C ILE A 115 -20.89 -5.10 -14.60
N MET A 116 -20.12 -4.12 -14.11
CA MET A 116 -20.58 -3.25 -13.02
C MET A 116 -21.32 -2.01 -13.53
N GLY A 117 -21.27 -1.71 -14.83
CA GLY A 117 -21.95 -0.58 -15.44
C GLY A 117 -21.38 0.78 -15.03
N TRP A 118 -20.13 0.81 -14.57
CA TRP A 118 -19.48 2.06 -14.16
C TRP A 118 -19.08 2.89 -15.39
N SER A 119 -19.00 4.21 -15.23
CA SER A 119 -18.51 5.07 -16.31
C SER A 119 -17.04 4.79 -16.64
N TRP A 120 -16.65 5.02 -17.89
CA TRP A 120 -15.28 4.79 -18.35
C TRP A 120 -14.19 5.40 -17.44
N PRO A 121 -14.29 6.67 -17.01
CA PRO A 121 -13.27 7.26 -16.14
C PRO A 121 -13.16 6.52 -14.80
N VAL A 122 -14.30 6.21 -14.17
CA VAL A 122 -14.34 5.54 -12.86
C VAL A 122 -13.82 4.10 -12.96
N ALA A 123 -14.20 3.38 -14.03
CA ALA A 123 -13.73 2.03 -14.28
C ALA A 123 -12.20 1.98 -14.46
N LEU A 124 -11.61 2.94 -15.19
CA LEU A 124 -10.16 3.03 -15.38
C LEU A 124 -9.42 3.46 -14.11
N ILE A 125 -9.94 4.44 -13.37
CA ILE A 125 -9.37 4.85 -12.08
C ILE A 125 -9.30 3.64 -11.14
N PHE A 126 -10.39 2.90 -11.03
CA PHE A 126 -10.45 1.71 -10.19
C PHE A 126 -9.53 0.61 -10.68
N SER A 127 -9.56 0.29 -11.98
CA SER A 127 -8.78 -0.82 -12.51
C SER A 127 -7.28 -0.60 -12.38
N PHE A 128 -6.78 0.62 -12.63
CA PHE A 128 -5.37 0.94 -12.47
C PHE A 128 -4.92 1.03 -11.02
N ALA A 129 -5.84 1.32 -10.08
CA ALA A 129 -5.54 1.31 -8.66
C ALA A 129 -5.29 -0.11 -8.11
N ILE A 130 -5.77 -1.15 -8.81
CA ILE A 130 -5.66 -2.55 -8.35
C ILE A 130 -4.86 -3.46 -9.30
N SER A 131 -4.22 -2.91 -10.34
CA SER A 131 -3.66 -3.68 -11.46
C SER A 131 -2.25 -4.22 -11.26
N GLY A 132 -1.73 -4.29 -10.03
CA GLY A 132 -0.41 -4.86 -9.79
C GLY A 132 -0.23 -5.53 -8.42
N PRO A 133 0.94 -6.13 -8.18
CA PRO A 133 1.26 -6.76 -6.91
C PRO A 133 1.38 -5.74 -5.78
N SER A 134 1.29 -6.21 -4.52
CA SER A 134 1.47 -5.39 -3.33
C SER A 134 2.94 -5.35 -2.89
N SER A 135 3.45 -4.14 -2.61
CA SER A 135 4.78 -3.92 -2.02
C SER A 135 5.02 -4.58 -0.66
N ILE A 136 3.97 -4.99 0.06
CA ILE A 136 4.09 -5.66 1.37
C ILE A 136 4.22 -7.17 1.18
N THR A 137 3.39 -7.75 0.31
CA THR A 137 3.31 -9.20 0.13
C THR A 137 4.46 -9.72 -0.73
N ALA A 138 4.85 -9.00 -1.78
CA ALA A 138 5.87 -9.45 -2.72
C ALA A 138 7.26 -9.66 -2.05
N PRO A 139 7.79 -8.72 -1.23
CA PRO A 139 9.05 -8.93 -0.52
C PRO A 139 8.98 -10.05 0.52
N THR A 140 7.84 -10.18 1.22
CA THR A 140 7.63 -11.24 2.22
C THR A 140 7.67 -12.62 1.57
N LEU A 141 7.01 -12.77 0.41
CA LEU A 141 7.06 -14.01 -0.37
C LEU A 141 8.48 -14.27 -0.89
N ALA A 142 9.13 -13.25 -1.43
CA ALA A 142 10.50 -13.36 -1.93
C ALA A 142 11.52 -13.73 -0.82
N LYS A 143 11.30 -13.26 0.42
CA LYS A 143 12.09 -13.64 1.61
C LYS A 143 11.96 -15.12 1.97
N ASN A 144 10.78 -15.70 1.77
CA ASN A 144 10.46 -17.09 2.14
C ASN A 144 10.72 -18.11 1.02
N MET A 145 10.91 -17.66 -0.23
CA MET A 145 11.23 -18.52 -1.36
C MET A 145 12.73 -18.82 -1.49
N LYS A 146 13.07 -20.07 -1.84
CA LYS A 146 14.42 -20.47 -2.30
C LYS A 146 14.59 -20.04 -3.76
N ALA A 147 14.81 -18.74 -4.00
CA ALA A 147 14.96 -18.15 -5.32
C ALA A 147 16.35 -17.54 -5.53
N PRO A 148 16.85 -17.47 -6.78
CA PRO A 148 18.06 -16.72 -7.10
C PRO A 148 17.94 -15.25 -6.67
N GLU A 149 19.06 -14.63 -6.31
CA GLU A 149 19.10 -13.24 -5.84
C GLU A 149 18.51 -12.24 -6.86
N ASN A 150 18.72 -12.51 -8.15
CA ASN A 150 18.15 -11.72 -9.25
C ASN A 150 16.61 -11.76 -9.24
N LEU A 151 16.01 -12.94 -9.02
CA LEU A 151 14.56 -13.12 -8.99
C LEU A 151 13.95 -12.50 -7.73
N ARG A 152 14.62 -12.62 -6.57
CA ARG A 152 14.19 -11.90 -5.36
C ARG A 152 14.21 -10.39 -5.57
N THR A 153 15.27 -9.86 -6.17
CA THR A 153 15.39 -8.42 -6.46
C THR A 153 14.33 -7.96 -7.46
N PHE A 154 14.04 -8.78 -8.48
CA PHE A 154 12.94 -8.54 -9.42
C PHE A 154 11.60 -8.42 -8.70
N ILE A 155 11.21 -9.41 -7.88
CA ILE A 155 9.91 -9.43 -7.20
C ILE A 155 9.76 -8.25 -6.23
N VAL A 156 10.84 -7.89 -5.51
CA VAL A 156 10.83 -6.73 -4.61
C VAL A 156 10.68 -5.43 -5.41
N TYR A 157 11.41 -5.29 -6.51
CA TYR A 157 11.31 -4.12 -7.39
C TYR A 157 9.93 -4.00 -8.05
N GLU A 158 9.36 -5.13 -8.49
CA GLU A 158 8.00 -5.21 -9.03
C GLU A 158 6.98 -4.67 -8.04
N GLY A 159 6.99 -5.14 -6.80
CA GLY A 159 6.07 -4.64 -5.76
C GLY A 159 6.19 -3.14 -5.50
N VAL A 160 7.42 -2.60 -5.38
CA VAL A 160 7.62 -1.17 -5.10
C VAL A 160 7.18 -0.30 -6.28
N PHE A 161 7.60 -0.66 -7.49
CA PHE A 161 7.35 0.18 -8.65
C PHE A 161 5.88 0.11 -9.10
N SER A 162 5.24 -1.06 -8.96
CA SER A 162 3.80 -1.20 -9.19
C SER A 162 2.98 -0.37 -8.21
N ASP A 163 3.32 -0.33 -6.92
CA ASP A 163 2.63 0.52 -5.93
C ASP A 163 2.68 2.01 -6.33
N ILE A 164 3.83 2.49 -6.83
CA ILE A 164 3.95 3.88 -7.31
C ILE A 164 3.00 4.12 -8.48
N LEU A 165 2.95 3.21 -9.45
CA LEU A 165 2.07 3.35 -10.61
C LEU A 165 0.58 3.23 -10.24
N GLN A 166 0.23 2.34 -9.31
CA GLN A 166 -1.12 2.20 -8.76
C GLN A 166 -1.60 3.44 -8.02
N LEU A 167 -0.69 4.27 -7.50
CA LEU A 167 -1.05 5.54 -6.90
C LEU A 167 -1.08 6.67 -7.94
N VAL A 168 -0.02 6.80 -8.74
CA VAL A 168 0.17 7.93 -9.66
C VAL A 168 -0.82 7.89 -10.81
N VAL A 169 -1.04 6.74 -11.44
CA VAL A 169 -1.92 6.65 -12.62
C VAL A 169 -3.37 7.00 -12.26
N PRO A 170 -3.99 6.41 -11.22
CA PRO A 170 -5.32 6.81 -10.79
C PRO A 170 -5.39 8.27 -10.34
N LEU A 171 -4.38 8.80 -9.65
CA LEU A 171 -4.36 10.19 -9.22
C LEU A 171 -4.36 11.15 -10.41
N VAL A 172 -3.60 10.85 -11.47
CA VAL A 172 -3.60 11.62 -12.71
C VAL A 172 -4.95 11.49 -13.44
N LEU A 173 -5.54 10.30 -13.47
CA LEU A 173 -6.88 10.12 -14.07
C LEU A 173 -7.95 10.89 -13.28
N ILE A 174 -7.87 10.92 -11.95
CA ILE A 174 -8.76 11.70 -11.08
C ILE A 174 -8.57 13.19 -11.37
N SER A 175 -7.34 13.68 -11.47
CA SER A 175 -7.10 15.10 -11.75
C SER A 175 -7.68 15.48 -13.12
N ILE A 176 -7.49 14.66 -14.15
CA ILE A 176 -8.09 14.87 -15.47
C ILE A 176 -9.63 14.78 -15.43
N TYR A 177 -10.21 13.97 -14.54
CA TYR A 177 -11.65 13.80 -14.44
C TYR A 177 -12.35 14.91 -13.62
N VAL A 178 -11.69 15.41 -12.59
CA VAL A 178 -12.26 16.41 -11.65
C VAL A 178 -11.99 17.85 -12.11
N ILE A 179 -10.82 18.13 -12.70
CA ILE A 179 -10.43 19.49 -13.13
C ILE A 179 -11.23 20.06 -14.33
N PRO A 180 -11.89 19.30 -15.24
CA PRO A 180 -12.69 19.88 -16.31
C PRO A 180 -13.96 20.61 -15.85
N ASN A 181 -14.35 20.47 -14.58
CA ASN A 181 -15.59 21.00 -14.02
C ASN A 181 -15.38 22.14 -12.99
N ALA A 182 -14.23 22.82 -13.01
CA ALA A 182 -13.94 24.00 -12.18
C ALA A 182 -13.71 25.26 -13.05
#